data_AF-W5TU56-F1
#
_entry.id   AF-W5TU56-F1
#
_cell.length_a   1.000
_cell.length_b   1.000
_cell.length_c   1.000
_cell.angle_alpha   90.00
_cell.angle_beta   90.00
_cell.angle_gamma   90.00
#
_symmetry.space_group_name_H-M   'P 1'
#
loop_
_entity.id
_entity.type
_entity.pdbx_description
1 polymer ?
#
loop_
_entity_poly.entity_id
_entity_poly.type
_entity_poly.pdbx_seq_one_letter_code
_entity_poly.pdbx_strand_id
1 'polypeptide(L)'
;MTLEEFITERIADDDTAAMGASIEYGYETWTADANSVDTITESNVAHPVELTYNDAVAVHVARQDPQRVHRHCEFARGLLDAYRTAVAARDSRNQHATNAFTAGQDAAAIMWLGWALQKTAAIWSDHPDYRQEWSG
;
A
#
# COMPACT_ATOMS: atom_id res chain seq x y z
N MET A 1 3.07 -17.95 7.36
CA MET A 1 2.87 -16.73 6.59
C MET A 1 3.78 -16.71 5.37
N THR A 2 3.17 -16.60 4.20
CA THR A 2 3.83 -16.32 2.92
C THR A 2 4.00 -14.82 2.71
N LEU A 3 4.81 -14.41 1.72
CA LEU A 3 4.94 -13.01 1.34
C LEU A 3 3.59 -12.38 0.95
N GLU A 4 2.75 -13.12 0.21
CA GLU A 4 1.43 -12.64 -0.21
C GLU A 4 0.48 -12.46 0.97
N GLU A 5 0.47 -13.41 1.92
CA GLU A 5 -0.32 -13.31 3.16
C GLU A 5 0.13 -12.09 3.97
N PHE A 6 1.44 -11.92 4.15
CA PHE A 6 2.00 -10.76 4.86
C PHE A 6 1.58 -9.44 4.23
N ILE A 7 1.77 -9.28 2.91
CA ILE A 7 1.37 -8.04 2.20
C ILE A 7 -0.13 -7.82 2.31
N THR A 8 -0.95 -8.88 2.18
CA THR A 8 -2.41 -8.78 2.31
C THR A 8 -2.81 -8.27 3.69
N GLU A 9 -2.22 -8.82 4.75
CA GLU A 9 -2.49 -8.39 6.13
C GLU A 9 -2.03 -6.96 6.37
N ARG A 10 -0.82 -6.58 5.92
CA ARG A 10 -0.31 -5.22 6.11
C ARG A 10 -1.14 -4.18 5.36
N ILE A 11 -1.58 -4.50 4.14
CA ILE A 11 -2.54 -3.65 3.40
C ILE A 11 -3.82 -3.47 4.20
N ALA A 12 -4.38 -4.55 4.78
CA ALA A 12 -5.62 -4.47 5.54
C ALA A 12 -5.46 -3.62 6.82
N ASP A 13 -4.34 -3.77 7.52
CA ASP A 13 -4.02 -2.99 8.72
C ASP A 13 -3.87 -1.50 8.39
N ASP A 14 -3.08 -1.15 7.36
CA ASP A 14 -2.85 0.24 6.94
C ASP A 14 -4.15 0.89 6.42
N ASP A 15 -4.95 0.14 5.65
CA ASP A 15 -6.24 0.61 5.13
C ASP A 15 -7.25 0.83 6.26
N THR A 16 -7.29 -0.07 7.25
CA THR A 16 -8.14 0.08 8.44
C THR A 16 -7.72 1.29 9.27
N ALA A 17 -6.42 1.49 9.47
CA ALA A 17 -5.90 2.65 10.19
C ALA A 17 -6.22 3.96 9.46
N ALA A 18 -6.06 3.99 8.13
CA ALA A 18 -6.39 5.14 7.30
C ALA A 18 -7.90 5.42 7.25
N MET A 19 -8.75 4.39 7.18
CA MET A 19 -10.21 4.54 7.26
C MET A 19 -10.62 5.06 8.64
N GLY A 20 -10.03 4.52 9.72
CA GLY A 20 -10.28 4.97 11.09
C GLY A 20 -9.98 6.45 11.26
N ALA A 21 -8.80 6.89 10.79
CA ALA A 21 -8.43 8.29 10.76
C ALA A 21 -9.38 9.13 9.88
N SER A 22 -9.80 8.63 8.72
CA SER A 22 -10.73 9.34 7.83
C SER A 22 -12.12 9.50 8.46
N ILE A 23 -12.62 8.50 9.20
CA ILE A 23 -13.94 8.53 9.85
C ILE A 23 -13.93 9.39 11.10
N GLU A 24 -12.92 9.24 11.96
CA GLU A 24 -12.81 9.98 13.23
C GLU A 24 -12.74 11.48 12.98
N TYR A 25 -12.02 11.86 11.93
CA TYR A 25 -11.75 13.24 11.62
C TYR A 25 -12.68 13.76 10.50
N GLY A 26 -13.18 12.92 9.59
CA GLY A 26 -14.22 13.28 8.62
C GLY A 26 -13.70 13.91 7.33
N TYR A 27 -12.46 13.61 6.91
CA TYR A 27 -11.71 14.45 5.97
C TYR A 27 -11.18 13.71 4.74
N GLU A 28 -11.15 14.44 3.63
CA GLU A 28 -10.59 13.98 2.36
C GLU A 28 -9.11 14.33 2.22
N THR A 29 -8.61 15.40 2.83
CA THR A 29 -7.19 15.72 2.72
C THR A 29 -6.70 16.43 3.96
N TRP A 30 -5.56 15.99 4.47
CA TRP A 30 -4.86 16.65 5.56
C TRP A 30 -3.89 17.69 5.01
N THR A 31 -4.00 18.91 5.52
CA THR A 31 -3.09 20.03 5.22
C THR A 31 -2.46 20.52 6.52
N ALA A 32 -1.28 21.14 6.46
CA ALA A 32 -0.65 21.73 7.64
C ALA A 32 -0.67 23.25 7.52
N ASP A 33 -1.11 23.93 8.57
CA ASP A 33 -0.87 25.34 8.82
C ASP A 33 0.29 25.49 9.84
N ALA A 34 0.77 26.72 10.06
CA ALA A 34 1.97 26.98 10.85
C ALA A 34 1.95 26.39 12.29
N ASN A 35 0.79 26.04 12.87
CA ASN A 35 0.71 25.44 14.20
C ASN A 35 -0.35 24.32 14.34
N SER A 36 -0.98 23.89 13.25
CA SER A 36 -2.09 22.93 13.28
C SER A 36 -2.16 22.08 12.01
N VAL A 37 -2.82 20.93 12.12
CA VAL A 37 -3.21 20.14 10.94
C VAL A 37 -4.63 20.57 10.59
N ASP A 38 -4.74 21.35 9.52
CA ASP A 38 -6.00 21.77 8.97
C ASP A 38 -6.54 20.68 8.06
N THR A 39 -7.82 20.40 8.23
CA THR A 39 -8.45 19.27 7.58
C THR A 39 -9.62 19.75 6.73
N ILE A 40 -9.58 19.42 5.43
CA ILE A 40 -10.52 19.93 4.44
C ILE A 40 -11.61 18.86 4.19
N THR A 41 -12.87 19.27 4.30
CA THR A 41 -14.05 18.47 3.89
C THR A 41 -14.57 18.93 2.52
N GLU A 42 -15.32 18.08 1.79
CA GLU A 42 -16.03 18.45 0.55
C GLU A 42 -16.94 19.69 0.70
N SER A 43 -17.31 20.05 1.94
CA SER A 43 -18.14 21.22 2.23
C SER A 43 -17.39 22.56 2.21
N ASN A 44 -16.08 22.58 1.94
CA ASN A 44 -15.20 23.77 2.05
C ASN A 44 -15.19 24.41 3.45
N VAL A 45 -15.69 23.71 4.48
CA VAL A 45 -15.58 24.14 5.87
C VAL A 45 -14.35 23.46 6.47
N ALA A 46 -13.31 24.23 6.70
CA ALA A 46 -12.18 23.82 7.52
C ALA A 46 -12.67 23.64 8.96
N HIS A 47 -12.59 22.42 9.47
CA HIS A 47 -12.78 22.15 10.88
C HIS A 47 -11.39 22.00 11.48
N PRO A 48 -10.84 23.03 12.14
CA PRO A 48 -9.53 22.91 12.75
C PRO A 48 -9.62 21.86 13.85
N VAL A 49 -8.97 20.72 13.64
CA VAL A 49 -8.61 19.85 14.77
C VAL A 49 -7.42 20.54 15.40
N GLU A 50 -7.65 21.25 16.50
CA GLU A 50 -6.62 21.99 17.23
C GLU A 50 -5.72 20.99 18.00
N LEU A 51 -4.95 20.19 17.25
CA LEU A 51 -3.84 19.43 17.79
C LEU A 51 -2.65 20.38 17.82
N THR A 52 -2.32 20.89 19.01
CA THR A 52 -1.18 21.77 19.19
C THR A 52 0.12 20.96 19.04
N TYR A 53 0.57 20.84 17.79
CA TYR A 53 1.85 20.27 17.44
C TYR A 53 2.84 21.38 17.11
N ASN A 54 4.15 21.13 17.27
CA ASN A 54 5.12 22.01 16.61
C ASN A 54 5.02 21.84 15.09
N ASP A 55 5.46 22.85 14.33
CA ASP A 55 5.33 22.92 12.86
C ASP A 55 5.85 21.65 12.17
N ALA A 56 6.94 21.07 12.70
CA ALA A 56 7.54 19.86 12.15
C ALA A 56 6.65 18.62 12.31
N VAL A 57 5.95 18.48 13.44
CA VAL A 57 5.02 17.39 13.70
C VAL A 57 3.72 17.59 12.92
N ALA A 58 3.19 18.81 12.83
CA ALA A 58 2.01 19.11 12.01
C ALA A 58 2.26 18.78 10.52
N VAL A 59 3.41 19.21 9.98
CA VAL A 59 3.83 18.85 8.62
C VAL A 59 4.05 17.34 8.45
N HIS A 60 4.59 16.66 9.47
CA HIS A 60 4.76 15.20 9.44
C HIS A 60 3.41 14.49 9.35
N VAL A 61 2.44 14.88 10.19
CA VAL A 61 1.09 14.31 10.23
C VAL A 61 0.35 14.59 8.92
N ALA A 62 0.37 15.82 8.41
CA ALA A 62 -0.27 16.15 7.13
C ALA A 62 0.32 15.37 5.94
N ARG A 63 1.62 15.03 5.97
CA ARG A 63 2.24 14.16 4.95
C ARG A 63 1.80 12.69 5.05
N GLN A 64 1.21 12.28 6.17
CA GLN A 64 0.56 11.00 6.39
C GLN A 64 -0.95 11.06 6.12
N ASP A 65 -1.37 11.94 5.20
CA ASP A 65 -2.72 12.02 4.66
C ASP A 65 -3.35 10.62 4.45
N PRO A 66 -4.45 10.28 5.11
CA PRO A 66 -5.11 8.98 4.98
C PRO A 66 -5.43 8.61 3.53
N GLN A 67 -5.80 9.58 2.68
CA GLN A 67 -6.00 9.29 1.26
C GLN A 67 -4.73 8.85 0.55
N ARG A 68 -3.57 9.39 0.94
CA ARG A 68 -2.28 8.93 0.42
C ARG A 68 -2.03 7.48 0.82
N VAL A 69 -2.35 7.10 2.06
CA VAL A 69 -2.26 5.71 2.52
C VAL A 69 -3.21 4.81 1.72
N HIS A 70 -4.46 5.22 1.51
CA HIS A 70 -5.40 4.48 0.65
C HIS A 70 -4.87 4.25 -0.77
N ARG A 71 -4.31 5.29 -1.40
CA ARG A 71 -3.69 5.15 -2.74
C ARG A 71 -2.52 4.17 -2.74
N HIS A 72 -1.70 4.15 -1.68
CA HIS A 72 -0.63 3.16 -1.55
C HIS A 72 -1.19 1.73 -1.36
N CYS A 73 -2.23 1.56 -0.55
CA CYS A 73 -2.92 0.28 -0.35
C CYS A 73 -3.52 -0.23 -1.67
N GLU A 74 -4.19 0.62 -2.44
CA GLU A 74 -4.72 0.28 -3.77
C GLU A 74 -3.61 -0.14 -4.75
N PHE A 75 -2.50 0.60 -4.77
CA PHE A 75 -1.33 0.23 -5.59
C PHE A 75 -0.80 -1.17 -5.21
N ALA A 76 -0.64 -1.44 -3.92
CA ALA A 76 -0.13 -2.71 -3.43
C ALA A 76 -1.10 -3.88 -3.74
N ARG A 77 -2.41 -3.66 -3.63
CA ARG A 77 -3.45 -4.61 -4.08
C ARG A 77 -3.33 -4.91 -5.57
N GLY A 78 -3.22 -3.86 -6.39
CA GLY A 78 -3.07 -4.02 -7.85
C GLY A 78 -1.82 -4.81 -8.24
N LEU A 79 -0.71 -4.61 -7.52
CA LEU A 79 0.52 -5.37 -7.74
C LEU A 79 0.35 -6.85 -7.37
N LEU A 80 -0.30 -7.13 -6.25
CA LEU A 80 -0.59 -8.48 -5.78
C LEU A 80 -1.53 -9.23 -6.74
N ASP A 81 -2.57 -8.56 -7.23
CA ASP A 81 -3.50 -9.11 -8.21
C ASP A 81 -2.83 -9.37 -9.56
N ALA A 82 -1.94 -8.47 -10.01
CA ALA A 82 -1.14 -8.68 -11.20
C ALA A 82 -0.22 -9.90 -11.07
N TYR A 83 0.44 -10.07 -9.92
CA TYR A 83 1.26 -11.24 -9.63
C TYR A 83 0.45 -12.55 -9.69
N ARG A 84 -0.69 -12.58 -8.97
CA ARG A 84 -1.58 -13.75 -8.94
C ARG A 84 -2.12 -14.09 -10.32
N THR A 85 -2.49 -13.08 -11.11
CA THR A 85 -2.94 -13.25 -12.49
C THR A 85 -1.84 -13.83 -13.37
N ALA A 86 -0.59 -13.37 -13.23
CA ALA A 86 0.54 -13.91 -13.98
C ALA A 86 0.83 -15.38 -13.62
N VAL A 87 0.79 -15.74 -12.34
CA VAL A 87 0.96 -17.13 -11.87
C VAL A 87 -0.16 -18.02 -12.42
N ALA A 88 -1.43 -17.61 -12.26
CA ALA A 88 -2.57 -18.38 -12.75
C ALA A 88 -2.54 -18.56 -14.27
N ALA A 89 -2.13 -17.53 -15.01
CA ALA A 89 -2.02 -17.57 -16.46
C ALA A 89 -0.92 -18.54 -16.91
N ARG A 90 0.24 -18.55 -16.25
CA ARG A 90 1.30 -19.54 -16.48
C ARG A 90 0.80 -20.95 -16.20
N ASP A 91 0.14 -21.16 -15.07
CA ASP A 91 -0.30 -22.49 -14.64
C ASP A 91 -1.39 -23.06 -15.57
N SER A 92 -2.32 -22.22 -16.04
CA SER A 92 -3.30 -22.58 -17.08
C SER A 92 -2.62 -22.90 -18.41
N ARG A 93 -1.60 -22.15 -18.79
CA ARG A 93 -0.84 -22.38 -20.02
C ARG A 93 0.06 -23.60 -19.97
N ASN A 94 0.62 -23.96 -18.82
CA ASN A 94 1.40 -25.20 -18.65
C ASN A 94 0.54 -26.47 -18.82
N GLN A 95 -0.78 -26.37 -18.63
CA GLN A 95 -1.70 -27.47 -18.93
C GLN A 95 -1.91 -27.68 -20.44
N HIS A 96 -1.50 -26.69 -21.26
CA HIS A 96 -1.59 -26.73 -22.71
C HIS A 96 -0.17 -26.75 -23.30
N ALA A 97 0.04 -27.37 -24.46
CA ALA A 97 1.36 -27.34 -25.10
C ALA A 97 1.68 -25.90 -25.56
N THR A 98 2.35 -25.13 -24.69
CA THR A 98 2.79 -23.76 -24.97
C THR A 98 4.17 -23.78 -25.61
N ASN A 99 4.42 -22.81 -26.50
CA ASN A 99 5.75 -22.65 -27.08
C ASN A 99 6.72 -22.04 -26.05
N ALA A 100 8.02 -22.30 -26.23
CA ALA A 100 9.06 -21.84 -25.30
C ALA A 100 9.11 -20.31 -25.14
N PHE A 101 8.68 -19.55 -26.16
CA PHE A 101 8.68 -18.09 -26.12
C PHE A 101 7.67 -17.56 -25.10
N THR A 102 6.41 -18.03 -25.14
CA THR A 102 5.37 -17.63 -24.18
C THR A 102 5.72 -18.06 -22.76
N ALA A 103 6.25 -19.28 -22.58
CA ALA A 103 6.71 -19.73 -21.27
C ALA A 103 7.82 -18.83 -20.68
N GLY A 104 8.73 -18.34 -21.53
CA GLY A 104 9.77 -17.38 -21.13
C GLY A 104 9.21 -16.02 -20.70
N GLN A 105 8.20 -15.51 -21.40
CA GLN A 105 7.55 -14.24 -21.03
C GLN A 105 6.82 -14.34 -19.68
N ASP A 106 6.15 -15.45 -19.42
CA ASP A 106 5.45 -15.69 -18.16
C ASP A 106 6.41 -15.76 -16.98
N ALA A 107 7.51 -16.51 -17.15
CA ALA A 107 8.55 -16.62 -16.14
C ALA A 107 9.15 -15.25 -15.81
N ALA A 108 9.43 -14.43 -16.83
CA ALA A 108 9.94 -13.08 -16.63
C ALA A 108 8.91 -12.18 -15.90
N ALA A 109 7.64 -12.21 -16.29
CA ALA A 109 6.60 -11.40 -15.65
C ALA A 109 6.45 -11.75 -14.16
N ILE A 110 6.38 -13.04 -13.83
CA ILE A 110 6.27 -13.53 -12.45
C ILE A 110 7.51 -13.12 -11.64
N MET A 111 8.70 -13.24 -12.21
CA MET A 111 9.95 -12.84 -11.55
C MET A 111 9.95 -11.35 -11.21
N TRP A 112 9.61 -10.47 -12.16
CA TRP A 112 9.58 -9.02 -11.93
C TRP A 112 8.50 -8.59 -10.94
N LEU A 113 7.31 -9.19 -11.02
CA LEU A 113 6.23 -8.91 -10.08
C LEU A 113 6.57 -9.43 -8.67
N GLY A 114 7.20 -10.60 -8.57
CA GLY A 114 7.69 -11.13 -7.29
C GLY A 114 8.73 -10.21 -6.65
N TRP A 115 9.68 -9.69 -7.44
CA TRP A 115 10.64 -8.68 -6.97
C TRP A 115 9.96 -7.38 -6.52
N ALA A 116 8.96 -6.91 -7.27
CA ALA A 116 8.20 -5.74 -6.87
C ALA A 116 7.46 -5.97 -5.54
N LEU A 117 6.87 -7.15 -5.32
CA LEU A 117 6.24 -7.50 -4.04
C LEU A 117 7.25 -7.53 -2.88
N GLN A 118 8.46 -8.04 -3.11
CA GLN A 118 9.54 -8.00 -2.11
C GLN A 118 9.90 -6.56 -1.72
N LYS A 119 10.02 -5.65 -2.70
CA LYS A 119 10.27 -4.22 -2.42
C LYS A 119 9.10 -3.53 -1.72
N THR A 120 7.87 -3.90 -2.04
CA THR A 120 6.68 -3.43 -1.31
C THR A 120 6.69 -3.93 0.14
N ALA A 121 7.00 -5.20 0.38
CA ALA A 121 7.05 -5.76 1.73
C ALA A 121 8.12 -5.10 2.62
N ALA A 122 9.21 -4.61 2.03
CA ALA A 122 10.27 -3.90 2.75
C ALA A 122 9.80 -2.60 3.44
N ILE A 123 8.66 -2.04 3.03
CA ILE A 123 8.02 -0.89 3.71
C ILE A 123 7.72 -1.24 5.18
N TRP A 124 7.35 -2.49 5.45
CA TRP A 124 7.02 -3.00 6.79
C TRP A 124 8.16 -3.86 7.37
N SER A 125 9.42 -3.53 7.05
CA SER A 125 10.59 -4.30 7.49
C SER A 125 10.84 -4.28 9.00
N ASP A 126 10.23 -3.34 9.71
CA ASP A 126 10.23 -3.21 11.17
C ASP A 126 9.15 -4.05 11.87
N HIS A 127 8.23 -4.66 11.11
CA HIS A 127 7.18 -5.52 11.65
C HIS A 127 7.77 -6.83 12.19
N PRO A 128 7.35 -7.33 13.37
CA PRO A 128 7.91 -8.55 13.98
C PRO A 128 7.75 -9.80 13.11
N ASP A 129 6.70 -9.86 12.29
CA ASP A 129 6.45 -10.99 11.40
C ASP A 129 7.12 -10.85 10.02
N TYR A 130 7.81 -9.74 9.76
CA TYR A 130 8.61 -9.56 8.55
C TYR A 130 9.76 -10.56 8.53
N ARG A 131 9.96 -11.22 7.38
CA ARG A 131 11.08 -12.15 7.19
C ARG A 131 12.14 -11.54 6.31
N GLN A 132 13.39 -11.59 6.76
CA GLN A 132 14.54 -11.01 6.05
C GLN A 132 14.74 -11.62 4.65
N GLU A 133 14.30 -12.86 4.42
CA GLU A 133 14.33 -13.52 3.11
C GLU A 133 13.51 -12.78 2.04
N TRP A 134 12.58 -11.91 2.43
CA TRP A 134 11.79 -11.08 1.53
C TRP A 134 12.49 -9.80 1.07
N SER A 135 13.71 -9.52 1.53
CA SER A 135 14.48 -8.31 1.18
C SER A 135 15.21 -8.38 -0.18
N GLY A 136 15.14 -9.53 -0.87
CA GLY A 136 15.76 -9.81 -2.18
C GLY A 136 15.50 -8.73 -3.24
#